data_AF-A0AA44ENR6-F1
#
_entry.id   AF-A0AA44ENR6-F1
#
_cell.length_a   1.000
_cell.length_b   1.000
_cell.length_c   1.000
_cell.angle_alpha   90.00
_cell.angle_beta   90.00
_cell.angle_gamma   90.00
#
_symmetry.space_group_name_H-M   'P 1'
#
loop_
_entity.id
_entity.type
_entity.pdbx_description
1 polymer ?
#
loop_
_entity_poly.entity_id
_entity_poly.type
_entity_poly.pdbx_seq_one_letter_code
_entity_poly.pdbx_strand_id
1 'polypeptide(L)'
;MIDYIASLFQEPPDSNLAWQLVKAVLPSDATSAWGQTLQVFTSALFGFCTVILGYGVISGIVQSAYTGKTLGDRWHQIWTPLRVIVGLGLLIPTPSTGFSPVHYLLRDVVARGGINLADDSWGVFVKVVASGETTILPVSSSGSTVAMAILQHEICAAVYNQAGSLWGWQAPLPEPAGDVAGLGIPGFGKKAVWSYGPTCGHFSYTVPDNREGFSNARREAVKEIVSAYRTEAQRYAQLAAETSGLSSADAMTKALGSKGLSLAIVQDIRARGATFDAKISEAAKTEAATVEKESRSKLVKNAELVLWNSWLLMQKGAAAQHRKLRGSGGGGVVRSLVLQDRGRV
;
A
#
# COMPACT_ATOMS: atom_id res chain seq x y z
N MET A 1 18.82 20.60 -16.35
CA MET A 1 19.01 20.52 -14.88
C MET A 1 18.20 21.61 -14.17
N ILE A 2 18.33 22.87 -14.56
CA ILE A 2 17.53 23.98 -13.99
C ILE A 2 16.02 23.75 -14.21
N ASP A 3 15.61 23.32 -15.42
CA ASP A 3 14.20 23.03 -15.72
C ASP A 3 13.62 21.86 -14.89
N TYR A 4 14.47 20.89 -14.53
CA TYR A 4 14.09 19.77 -13.67
C TYR A 4 13.91 20.23 -12.21
N ILE A 5 14.78 21.11 -11.72
CA ILE A 5 14.62 21.69 -10.39
C ILE A 5 13.34 22.54 -10.34
N ALA A 6 13.03 23.27 -11.42
CA ALA A 6 11.77 24.02 -11.50
C ALA A 6 10.53 23.10 -11.53
N SER A 7 10.59 21.94 -12.18
CA SER A 7 9.48 20.98 -12.18
C SER A 7 9.21 20.38 -10.80
N LEU A 8 10.23 20.25 -9.93
CA LEU A 8 10.04 19.76 -8.56
C LEU A 8 9.16 20.67 -7.70
N PHE A 9 9.10 21.96 -7.98
CA PHE A 9 8.29 22.92 -7.20
C PHE A 9 6.94 23.27 -7.84
N GLN A 10 6.59 22.61 -8.95
CA GLN A 10 5.27 22.76 -9.54
C GLN A 10 4.20 22.18 -8.60
N GLU A 11 3.01 22.75 -8.67
CA GLU A 11 1.89 22.23 -7.90
C GLU A 11 1.45 20.86 -8.46
N PRO A 12 1.44 19.79 -7.64
CA PRO A 12 0.98 18.50 -8.09
C PRO A 12 -0.50 18.53 -8.48
N PRO A 13 -0.94 17.66 -9.40
CA PRO A 13 -2.33 17.60 -9.81
C PRO A 13 -3.25 17.22 -8.65
N ASP A 14 -4.50 17.70 -8.67
CA ASP A 14 -5.49 17.43 -7.62
C ASP A 14 -5.87 15.96 -7.48
N SER A 15 -5.56 15.11 -8.46
CA SER A 15 -5.72 13.66 -8.39
C SER A 15 -4.65 12.96 -7.54
N ASN A 16 -3.54 13.64 -7.23
CA ASN A 16 -2.49 13.07 -6.39
C ASN A 16 -2.97 13.00 -4.93
N LEU A 17 -3.07 11.77 -4.41
CA LEU A 17 -3.52 11.51 -3.04
C LEU A 17 -2.61 12.16 -1.98
N ALA A 18 -1.29 12.14 -2.19
CA ALA A 18 -0.35 12.79 -1.28
C ALA A 18 -0.55 14.31 -1.25
N TRP A 19 -0.84 14.94 -2.39
CA TRP A 19 -1.15 16.36 -2.43
C TRP A 19 -2.49 16.69 -1.78
N GLN A 20 -3.50 15.84 -1.94
CA GLN A 20 -4.76 16.00 -1.21
C GLN A 20 -4.56 15.94 0.31
N LEU A 21 -3.74 15.01 0.79
CA LEU A 21 -3.37 14.92 2.20
C LEU A 21 -2.64 16.18 2.67
N VAL A 22 -1.69 16.69 1.88
CA VAL A 22 -0.99 17.94 2.21
C VAL A 22 -1.96 19.12 2.29
N LYS A 23 -2.89 19.27 1.34
CA LYS A 23 -3.90 20.35 1.39
C LYS A 23 -4.82 20.25 2.60
N ALA A 24 -5.11 19.03 3.07
CA ALA A 24 -5.92 18.82 4.27
C ALA A 24 -5.15 19.17 5.56
N VAL A 25 -3.87 18.78 5.65
CA VAL A 25 -3.04 18.97 6.85
C VAL A 25 -2.44 20.38 6.91
N LEU A 26 -1.97 20.90 5.78
CA LEU A 26 -1.34 22.20 5.59
C LEU A 26 -2.17 23.04 4.59
N PRO A 27 -3.32 23.58 5.03
CA PRO A 27 -4.19 24.38 4.17
C PRO A 27 -3.51 25.70 3.77
N SER A 28 -3.89 26.24 2.62
CA SER A 28 -3.40 27.55 2.14
C SER A 28 -4.03 28.74 2.88
N ASP A 29 -5.21 28.52 3.45
CA ASP A 29 -6.13 29.50 3.99
C ASP A 29 -6.81 29.02 5.28
N ALA A 30 -7.30 29.97 6.08
CA ALA A 30 -7.93 29.70 7.37
C ALA A 30 -9.45 29.51 7.29
N THR A 31 -10.00 29.16 6.11
CA THR A 31 -11.45 28.94 5.94
C THR A 31 -11.91 27.64 6.58
N SER A 32 -11.05 26.62 6.60
CA SER A 32 -11.33 25.34 7.24
C SER A 32 -11.20 25.42 8.76
N ALA A 33 -11.98 24.61 9.49
CA ALA A 33 -11.89 24.53 10.96
C ALA A 33 -10.47 24.17 11.44
N TRP A 34 -9.78 23.31 10.69
CA TRP A 34 -8.38 22.98 10.94
C TRP A 34 -7.45 24.17 10.71
N GLY A 35 -7.66 24.92 9.62
CA GLY A 35 -6.92 26.15 9.34
C GLY A 35 -7.07 27.19 10.45
N GLN A 36 -8.27 27.40 10.97
CA GLN A 36 -8.48 28.30 12.12
C GLN A 36 -7.74 27.83 13.37
N THR A 37 -7.72 26.52 13.61
CA THR A 37 -6.97 25.93 14.74
C THR A 37 -5.47 26.19 14.61
N LEU A 38 -4.90 26.00 13.41
CA LEU A 38 -3.49 26.28 13.12
C LEU A 38 -3.15 27.77 13.24
N GLN A 39 -4.09 28.66 12.91
CA GLN A 39 -3.92 30.10 13.07
C GLN A 39 -3.80 30.49 14.55
N VAL A 40 -4.67 29.95 15.41
CA VAL A 40 -4.59 30.15 16.86
C VAL A 40 -3.28 29.58 17.41
N PHE A 41 -2.92 28.37 16.98
CA PHE A 41 -1.66 27.72 17.37
C PHE A 41 -0.43 28.56 16.99
N THR A 42 -0.37 29.06 15.76
CA THR A 42 0.73 29.91 15.28
C THR A 42 0.82 31.21 16.08
N SER A 43 -0.33 31.83 16.35
CA SER A 43 -0.40 33.07 17.14
C SER A 43 0.08 32.86 18.57
N ALA A 44 -0.28 31.74 19.19
CA ALA A 44 0.19 31.37 20.54
C ALA A 44 1.71 31.14 20.57
N LEU A 45 2.25 30.39 19.59
CA LEU A 45 3.70 30.17 19.47
C LEU A 45 4.46 31.49 19.28
N PHE A 46 3.95 32.39 18.45
CA PHE A 46 4.53 33.72 18.26
C PHE A 46 4.52 34.53 19.56
N GLY A 47 3.44 34.44 20.34
CA GLY A 47 3.35 35.05 21.67
C GLY A 47 4.46 34.56 22.61
N PHE A 48 4.64 33.24 22.72
CA PHE A 48 5.73 32.65 23.52
C PHE A 48 7.11 33.07 23.01
N CYS A 49 7.32 33.07 21.69
CA CYS A 49 8.56 33.51 21.08
C CYS A 49 8.87 34.97 21.45
N THR A 50 7.87 35.84 21.44
CA THR A 50 8.01 37.25 21.80
C THR A 50 8.47 37.42 23.26
N VAL A 51 7.94 36.63 24.19
CA VAL A 51 8.38 36.64 25.61
C VAL A 51 9.85 36.20 25.73
N ILE A 52 10.24 35.13 25.06
CA ILE A 52 11.62 34.63 25.06
C ILE A 52 12.57 35.66 24.45
N LEU A 53 12.17 36.32 23.36
CA LEU A 53 12.95 37.40 22.76
C LEU A 53 13.06 38.60 23.68
N GLY A 54 12.00 38.97 24.38
CA GLY A 54 12.04 40.03 25.40
C GLY A 54 13.08 39.74 26.48
N TYR A 55 13.09 38.50 27.02
CA TYR A 55 14.13 38.07 27.95
C TYR A 55 15.53 38.08 27.33
N GLY A 56 15.67 37.64 26.08
CA GLY A 56 16.93 37.67 25.34
C GLY A 56 17.49 39.09 25.15
N VAL A 57 16.64 40.06 24.83
CA VAL A 57 17.02 41.46 24.69
C VAL A 57 17.47 42.04 26.04
N ILE A 58 16.69 41.83 27.11
CA ILE A 58 17.05 42.32 28.45
C ILE A 58 18.36 41.70 28.93
N SER A 59 18.52 40.39 28.80
CA SER A 59 19.76 39.70 29.19
C SER A 59 20.98 40.17 28.38
N GLY A 60 20.80 40.42 27.08
CA GLY A 60 21.83 41.00 26.22
C GLY A 60 22.24 42.41 26.61
N ILE A 61 21.27 43.27 26.98
CA ILE A 61 21.54 44.63 27.49
C ILE A 61 22.31 44.55 28.82
N VAL A 62 21.87 43.71 29.75
CA VAL A 62 22.50 43.53 31.07
C VAL A 62 23.95 43.06 30.91
N GLN A 63 24.23 42.09 30.04
CA GLN A 63 25.59 41.63 29.77
C GLN A 63 26.46 42.67 29.08
N SER A 64 25.87 43.48 28.20
CA SER A 64 26.58 44.61 27.60
C SER A 64 26.97 45.64 28.66
N ALA A 65 26.09 45.91 29.62
CA ALA A 65 26.35 46.83 30.73
C ALA A 65 27.46 46.34 31.66
N TYR A 66 27.51 45.05 32.01
CA TYR A 66 28.54 44.50 32.91
C TYR A 66 29.93 44.39 32.27
N THR A 67 30.01 44.09 30.96
CA THR A 67 31.28 43.77 30.30
C THR A 67 31.83 44.92 29.46
N GLY A 68 31.02 45.94 29.17
CA GLY A 68 31.40 47.07 28.31
C GLY A 68 31.52 46.70 26.81
N LYS A 69 31.22 45.46 26.43
CA LYS A 69 31.20 44.98 25.04
C LYS A 69 29.77 44.67 24.63
N THR A 70 29.39 44.96 23.39
CA THR A 70 28.05 44.63 22.87
C THR A 70 27.80 43.13 22.96
N LEU A 71 26.67 42.74 23.57
CA LEU A 71 26.24 41.35 23.87
C LEU A 71 27.13 40.58 24.88
N GLY A 72 28.18 41.20 25.40
CA GLY A 72 29.18 40.59 26.27
C GLY A 72 29.96 39.44 25.65
N ASP A 73 30.85 38.82 26.42
CA ASP A 73 31.72 37.73 25.93
C ASP A 73 30.98 36.37 25.82
N ARG A 74 29.73 36.30 26.29
CA ARG A 74 28.92 35.05 26.30
C ARG A 74 28.16 34.79 25.00
N TRP A 75 27.83 35.83 24.23
CA TRP A 75 26.99 35.70 23.03
C TRP A 75 27.76 36.06 21.77
N HIS A 76 27.49 35.35 20.68
CA HIS A 76 28.15 35.59 19.42
C HIS A 76 27.51 36.77 18.68
N GLN A 77 28.26 37.85 18.48
CA GLN A 77 27.76 39.13 17.95
C GLN A 77 27.06 39.04 16.58
N ILE A 78 27.45 38.09 15.72
CA ILE A 78 26.81 37.87 14.40
C ILE A 78 25.72 36.79 14.42
N TRP A 79 26.01 35.60 14.93
CA TRP A 79 25.07 34.47 14.90
C TRP A 79 23.84 34.66 15.79
N THR A 80 23.96 35.38 16.90
CA THR A 80 22.83 35.65 17.80
C THR A 80 21.75 36.50 17.11
N PRO A 81 22.03 37.71 16.59
CA PRO A 81 21.01 38.49 15.89
C PRO A 81 20.51 37.81 14.61
N LEU A 82 21.38 37.11 13.87
CA LEU A 82 20.95 36.36 12.68
C LEU A 82 19.91 35.28 13.03
N ARG A 83 20.12 34.52 14.11
CA ARG A 83 19.15 33.52 14.59
C ARG A 83 17.83 34.16 14.97
N VAL A 84 17.86 35.32 15.61
CA VAL A 84 16.64 36.06 15.98
C VAL A 84 15.90 36.51 14.72
N ILE A 85 16.59 37.09 13.74
CA ILE A 85 15.97 37.56 12.48
C ILE A 85 15.36 36.40 11.70
N VAL A 86 16.10 35.30 11.53
CA VAL A 86 15.61 34.12 10.78
C VAL A 86 14.48 33.42 11.55
N GLY A 87 14.65 33.19 12.85
CA GLY A 87 13.65 32.51 13.67
C GLY A 87 12.35 33.30 13.78
N LEU A 88 12.45 34.60 14.07
CA LEU A 88 11.29 35.47 14.15
C LEU A 88 10.67 35.66 12.76
N GLY A 89 11.48 35.91 11.73
CA GLY A 89 11.03 36.07 10.36
C GLY A 89 10.19 34.88 9.85
N LEU A 90 10.57 33.66 10.22
CA LEU A 90 9.83 32.45 9.85
C LEU A 90 8.55 32.22 10.67
N LEU A 91 8.43 32.83 11.85
CA LEU A 91 7.33 32.61 12.80
C LEU A 91 6.30 33.73 12.80
N ILE A 92 6.63 34.93 12.30
CA ILE A 92 5.71 36.07 12.23
C ILE A 92 4.43 35.65 11.48
N PRO A 93 3.24 35.72 12.12
CA PRO A 93 1.99 35.43 11.43
C PRO A 93 1.75 36.43 10.29
N THR A 94 1.37 35.92 9.12
CA THR A 94 1.04 36.77 7.97
C THR A 94 -0.31 37.47 8.17
N PRO A 95 -0.48 38.73 7.76
CA PRO A 95 -1.72 39.48 7.99
C PRO A 95 -2.95 38.92 7.28
N SER A 96 -2.75 38.21 6.16
CA SER A 96 -3.84 37.73 5.30
C SER A 96 -4.45 36.41 5.77
N THR A 97 -3.63 35.48 6.28
CA THR A 97 -4.08 34.12 6.65
C THR A 97 -3.79 33.77 8.10
N GLY A 98 -2.95 34.55 8.79
CA GLY A 98 -2.52 34.27 10.15
C GLY A 98 -1.59 33.06 10.28
N PHE A 99 -1.15 32.48 9.16
CA PHE A 99 -0.12 31.43 9.14
C PHE A 99 1.28 32.02 9.10
N SER A 100 2.23 31.29 9.66
CA SER A 100 3.65 31.64 9.68
C SER A 100 4.31 31.30 8.33
N PRO A 101 5.32 32.05 7.87
CA PRO A 101 6.06 31.73 6.64
C PRO A 101 6.63 30.30 6.62
N VAL A 102 6.97 29.74 7.78
CA VAL A 102 7.43 28.34 7.86
C VAL A 102 6.35 27.34 7.41
N HIS A 103 5.07 27.65 7.62
CA HIS A 103 3.95 26.83 7.14
C HIS A 103 3.96 26.73 5.61
N TYR A 104 4.10 27.87 4.93
CA TYR A 104 4.19 27.93 3.48
C TYR A 104 5.48 27.31 2.96
N LEU A 105 6.60 27.46 3.66
CA LEU A 105 7.84 26.78 3.31
C LEU A 105 7.69 25.26 3.36
N LEU A 106 7.05 24.73 4.41
CA LEU A 106 6.77 23.30 4.55
C LEU A 106 5.84 22.80 3.45
N ARG A 107 4.77 23.55 3.14
CA ARG A 107 3.80 23.17 2.11
C ARG A 107 4.38 23.26 0.69
N ASP A 108 4.98 24.40 0.35
CA ASP A 108 5.28 24.76 -1.05
C ASP A 108 6.69 24.38 -1.48
N VAL A 109 7.63 24.28 -0.54
CA VAL A 109 9.00 23.87 -0.85
C VAL A 109 9.20 22.41 -0.49
N VAL A 110 8.96 22.03 0.76
CA VAL A 110 9.26 20.69 1.25
C VAL A 110 8.27 19.66 0.71
N ALA A 111 6.97 19.91 0.86
CA ALA A 111 5.96 18.93 0.46
C ALA A 111 5.81 18.82 -1.06
N ARG A 112 5.73 19.93 -1.81
CA ARG A 112 5.72 19.89 -3.28
C ARG A 112 6.97 19.23 -3.85
N GLY A 113 8.16 19.66 -3.40
CA GLY A 113 9.43 19.09 -3.82
C GLY A 113 9.52 17.60 -3.55
N GLY A 114 9.12 17.16 -2.35
CA GLY A 114 9.11 15.74 -1.96
C GLY A 114 8.13 14.90 -2.76
N ILE A 115 6.91 15.39 -2.99
CA ILE A 115 5.88 14.67 -3.75
C ILE A 115 6.30 14.53 -5.21
N ASN A 116 6.72 15.62 -5.87
CA ASN A 116 7.11 15.55 -7.28
C ASN A 116 8.33 14.65 -7.50
N LEU A 117 9.32 14.69 -6.59
CA LEU A 117 10.46 13.77 -6.64
C LEU A 117 10.03 12.31 -6.47
N ALA A 118 9.10 12.04 -5.55
CA ALA A 118 8.55 10.71 -5.34
C ALA A 118 7.79 10.22 -6.57
N ASP A 119 6.91 11.06 -7.14
CA ASP A 119 6.13 10.76 -8.34
C ASP A 119 7.04 10.47 -9.55
N ASP A 120 8.08 11.27 -9.75
CA ASP A 120 9.06 11.05 -10.83
C ASP A 120 9.77 9.71 -10.67
N SER A 121 10.26 9.42 -9.45
CA SER A 121 10.95 8.16 -9.14
C SER A 121 10.02 6.94 -9.32
N TRP A 122 8.76 7.08 -8.91
CA TRP A 122 7.75 6.05 -9.07
C TRP A 122 7.37 5.87 -10.54
N GLY A 123 7.31 6.96 -11.31
CA GLY A 123 7.05 6.94 -12.74
C GLY A 123 8.12 6.16 -13.51
N VAL A 124 9.40 6.27 -13.12
CA VAL A 124 10.48 5.44 -13.66
C VAL A 124 10.29 3.98 -13.28
N PHE A 125 10.02 3.69 -12.00
CA PHE A 125 9.78 2.33 -11.53
C PHE A 125 8.64 1.64 -12.27
N VAL A 126 7.48 2.30 -12.38
CA VAL A 126 6.30 1.77 -13.09
C VAL A 126 6.60 1.55 -14.58
N LYS A 127 7.39 2.41 -15.24
CA LYS A 127 7.79 2.19 -16.64
C LYS A 127 8.66 0.94 -16.79
N VAL A 128 9.60 0.70 -15.89
CA VAL A 128 10.45 -0.50 -15.91
C VAL A 128 9.60 -1.75 -15.65
N VAL A 129 8.74 -1.73 -14.65
CA VAL A 129 7.81 -2.83 -14.37
C VAL A 129 6.88 -3.09 -15.56
N ALA A 130 6.25 -2.04 -16.10
CA ALA A 130 5.33 -2.13 -17.24
C ALA A 130 6.04 -2.45 -18.56
N SER A 131 7.36 -2.37 -18.66
CA SER A 131 8.10 -2.86 -19.82
C SER A 131 8.20 -4.39 -19.83
N GLY A 132 7.94 -5.05 -18.69
CA GLY A 132 8.07 -6.50 -18.53
C GLY A 132 9.50 -6.99 -18.29
N GLU A 133 10.48 -6.08 -18.21
CA GLU A 133 11.89 -6.40 -17.97
C GLU A 133 12.13 -6.92 -16.54
N THR A 134 11.28 -6.54 -15.59
CA THR A 134 11.29 -7.05 -14.21
C THR A 134 9.90 -7.54 -13.80
N THR A 135 9.73 -8.85 -13.61
CA THR A 135 8.48 -9.39 -13.07
C THR A 135 8.39 -9.07 -11.57
N ILE A 136 7.34 -8.37 -11.14
CA ILE A 136 6.99 -8.30 -9.71
C ILE A 136 6.71 -9.74 -9.26
N LEU A 137 7.60 -10.31 -8.45
CA LEU A 137 7.41 -11.65 -7.89
C LEU A 137 6.43 -11.54 -6.72
N PRO A 138 5.24 -12.14 -6.79
CA PRO A 138 4.41 -12.30 -5.60
C PRO A 138 5.15 -13.19 -4.61
N VAL A 139 5.48 -12.66 -3.43
CA VAL A 139 6.13 -13.42 -2.37
C VAL A 139 5.07 -13.99 -1.44
N SER A 140 5.14 -15.29 -1.18
CA SER A 140 4.42 -15.91 -0.06
C SER A 140 5.37 -16.03 1.13
N SER A 141 4.89 -15.72 2.34
CA SER A 141 5.68 -15.79 3.59
C SER A 141 4.97 -16.58 4.69
N SER A 142 3.85 -17.24 4.36
CA SER A 142 3.01 -17.96 5.32
C SER A 142 3.18 -19.47 5.25
N GLY A 143 4.12 -19.99 4.46
CA GLY A 143 4.31 -21.43 4.28
C GLY A 143 4.62 -22.16 5.58
N SER A 144 5.43 -21.56 6.47
CA SER A 144 5.74 -22.14 7.78
C SER A 144 4.53 -22.24 8.71
N THR A 145 3.60 -21.27 8.67
CA THR A 145 2.38 -21.30 9.49
C THR A 145 1.38 -22.31 8.93
N VAL A 146 1.29 -22.43 7.60
CA VAL A 146 0.50 -23.47 6.92
C VAL A 146 1.04 -24.86 7.26
N ALA A 147 2.35 -25.06 7.16
CA ALA A 147 2.98 -26.35 7.49
C ALA A 147 2.77 -26.72 8.96
N MET A 148 2.89 -25.77 9.89
CA MET A 148 2.60 -26.00 11.32
C MET A 148 1.13 -26.39 11.55
N ALA A 149 0.19 -25.68 10.93
CA ALA A 149 -1.24 -25.99 11.07
C ALA A 149 -1.57 -27.40 10.56
N ILE A 150 -1.05 -27.77 9.39
CA ILE A 150 -1.25 -29.13 8.83
C ILE A 150 -0.69 -30.18 9.78
N LEU A 151 0.53 -29.97 10.28
CA LEU A 151 1.17 -30.90 11.22
C LEU A 151 0.31 -31.11 12.48
N GLN A 152 -0.23 -30.04 13.06
CA GLN A 152 -1.08 -30.13 14.25
C GLN A 152 -2.36 -30.95 14.00
N HIS A 153 -3.01 -30.76 12.85
CA HIS A 153 -4.21 -31.51 12.49
C HIS A 153 -3.92 -32.99 12.21
N GLU A 154 -2.86 -33.31 11.47
CA GLU A 154 -2.43 -34.69 11.19
C GLU A 154 -2.05 -35.42 12.48
N ILE A 155 -1.30 -34.76 13.36
CA ILE A 155 -0.92 -35.29 14.66
C ILE A 155 -2.17 -35.59 15.51
N CYS A 156 -3.10 -34.63 15.62
CA CYS A 156 -4.34 -34.83 16.37
C CYS A 156 -5.11 -36.05 15.86
N ALA A 157 -5.29 -36.17 14.53
CA ALA A 157 -6.05 -37.27 13.95
C ALA A 157 -5.36 -38.62 14.15
N ALA A 158 -4.04 -38.69 14.01
CA ALA A 158 -3.27 -39.93 14.23
C ALA A 158 -3.39 -40.40 15.69
N VAL A 159 -3.24 -39.49 16.65
CA VAL A 159 -3.34 -39.82 18.09
C VAL A 159 -4.76 -40.18 18.47
N TYR A 160 -5.76 -39.46 17.96
CA TYR A 160 -7.16 -39.77 18.20
C TYR A 160 -7.53 -41.16 17.66
N ASN A 161 -7.04 -41.52 16.48
CA ASN A 161 -7.28 -42.84 15.89
C ASN A 161 -6.55 -43.96 16.65
N GLN A 162 -5.33 -43.70 17.12
CA GLN A 162 -4.56 -44.66 17.92
C GLN A 162 -5.20 -44.90 19.30
N ALA A 163 -5.65 -43.83 19.95
CA ALA A 163 -6.46 -43.91 21.15
C ALA A 163 -7.78 -44.66 20.90
N GLY A 164 -8.34 -44.44 19.72
CA GLY A 164 -9.67 -44.88 19.38
C GLY A 164 -9.84 -46.29 18.88
N SER A 165 -8.75 -46.91 18.42
CA SER A 165 -8.76 -48.33 18.07
C SER A 165 -9.15 -49.24 19.24
N LEU A 166 -8.95 -48.80 20.49
CA LEU A 166 -9.35 -49.53 21.69
C LEU A 166 -10.86 -49.44 21.99
N TRP A 167 -11.52 -48.35 21.57
CA TRP A 167 -12.90 -48.02 21.94
C TRP A 167 -13.89 -47.97 20.77
N GLY A 168 -13.41 -48.22 19.53
CA GLY A 168 -14.25 -48.33 18.33
C GLY A 168 -14.64 -47.01 17.67
N TRP A 169 -13.97 -45.91 17.99
CA TRP A 169 -14.15 -44.59 17.36
C TRP A 169 -12.92 -44.17 16.53
N GLN A 170 -13.14 -43.47 15.41
CA GLN A 170 -12.08 -43.02 14.49
C GLN A 170 -12.44 -41.62 13.96
N ALA A 171 -11.45 -40.73 13.93
CA ALA A 171 -11.53 -39.45 13.24
C ALA A 171 -11.39 -39.66 11.72
N PRO A 172 -12.17 -38.91 10.91
CA PRO A 172 -12.02 -38.94 9.46
C PRO A 172 -10.64 -38.38 9.07
N LEU A 173 -9.95 -39.10 8.18
CA LEU A 173 -8.70 -38.67 7.58
C LEU A 173 -9.01 -38.11 6.19
N PRO A 174 -8.81 -36.81 5.94
CA PRO A 174 -9.08 -36.23 4.62
C PRO A 174 -8.09 -36.76 3.59
N GLU A 175 -8.49 -36.75 2.32
CA GLU A 175 -7.57 -37.03 1.22
C GLU A 175 -6.43 -36.00 1.20
N PRO A 176 -5.18 -36.39 0.90
CA PRO A 176 -4.07 -35.45 0.83
C PRO A 176 -4.34 -34.26 -0.12
N ALA A 177 -5.07 -34.50 -1.23
CA ALA A 177 -5.43 -33.46 -2.20
C ALA A 177 -6.54 -32.50 -1.73
N GLY A 178 -7.25 -32.85 -0.65
CA GLY A 178 -8.39 -32.11 -0.10
C GLY A 178 -9.62 -32.12 -1.00
N ASP A 179 -10.77 -31.87 -0.39
CA ASP A 179 -12.06 -31.82 -1.07
C ASP A 179 -12.37 -30.39 -1.53
N VAL A 180 -12.96 -30.24 -2.71
CA VAL A 180 -13.45 -28.93 -3.17
C VAL A 180 -14.92 -28.81 -2.79
N ALA A 181 -15.21 -28.00 -1.78
CA ALA A 181 -16.56 -27.71 -1.31
C ALA A 181 -17.01 -26.30 -1.71
N GLY A 182 -18.32 -26.11 -1.90
CA GLY A 182 -18.91 -24.81 -2.23
C GLY A 182 -19.51 -24.75 -3.63
N LEU A 183 -20.50 -23.87 -3.80
CA LEU A 183 -21.34 -23.78 -4.99
C LEU A 183 -20.86 -22.73 -6.01
N GLY A 184 -19.81 -21.96 -5.69
CA GLY A 184 -19.28 -20.91 -6.58
C GLY A 184 -20.19 -19.70 -6.76
N ILE A 185 -21.16 -19.52 -5.85
CA ILE A 185 -22.10 -18.38 -5.84
C ILE A 185 -21.69 -17.38 -4.75
N PRO A 186 -22.12 -16.10 -4.84
CA PRO A 186 -21.85 -15.09 -3.82
C PRO A 186 -22.26 -15.59 -2.42
N GLY A 187 -21.32 -15.62 -1.47
CA GLY A 187 -21.51 -16.19 -0.13
C GLY A 187 -21.10 -17.68 0.02
N PHE A 188 -21.07 -18.45 -1.07
CA PHE A 188 -20.64 -19.86 -1.12
C PHE A 188 -19.54 -20.08 -2.17
N GLY A 189 -18.49 -19.26 -2.12
CA GLY A 189 -17.32 -19.42 -2.99
C GLY A 189 -16.72 -20.82 -2.89
N LYS A 190 -16.13 -21.31 -3.98
CA LYS A 190 -15.41 -22.60 -3.98
C LYS A 190 -14.28 -22.55 -2.96
N LYS A 191 -14.14 -23.57 -2.13
CA LYS A 191 -13.11 -23.71 -1.10
C LYS A 191 -12.49 -25.09 -1.19
N ALA A 192 -11.18 -25.17 -1.06
CA ALA A 192 -10.51 -26.44 -0.79
C ALA A 192 -10.53 -26.67 0.72
N VAL A 193 -11.01 -27.82 1.17
CA VAL A 193 -11.28 -28.14 2.58
C VAL A 193 -10.59 -29.46 2.94
N TRP A 194 -9.92 -29.47 4.10
CA TRP A 194 -9.41 -30.66 4.76
C TRP A 194 -10.08 -30.74 6.12
N SER A 195 -10.96 -31.72 6.30
CA SER A 195 -11.73 -31.92 7.53
C SER A 195 -11.23 -33.13 8.29
N TYR A 196 -10.78 -32.92 9.53
CA TYR A 196 -10.35 -33.96 10.47
C TYR A 196 -11.44 -34.25 11.52
N GLY A 197 -12.67 -33.79 11.25
CA GLY A 197 -13.83 -33.98 12.13
C GLY A 197 -13.95 -32.92 13.24
N PRO A 198 -14.92 -33.08 14.15
CA PRO A 198 -15.23 -32.09 15.18
C PRO A 198 -14.16 -31.97 16.27
N THR A 199 -13.35 -33.01 16.46
CA THR A 199 -12.32 -33.07 17.52
C THR A 199 -10.99 -32.47 17.07
N CYS A 200 -10.55 -32.80 15.85
CA CYS A 200 -9.28 -32.32 15.30
C CYS A 200 -9.41 -31.11 14.38
N GLY A 201 -10.65 -30.64 14.12
CA GLY A 201 -10.93 -29.42 13.38
C GLY A 201 -10.82 -29.58 11.87
N HIS A 202 -10.79 -28.46 11.17
CA HIS A 202 -10.66 -28.41 9.72
C HIS A 202 -9.90 -27.15 9.31
N PHE A 203 -9.22 -27.20 8.16
CA PHE A 203 -8.66 -26.01 7.53
C PHE A 203 -9.17 -25.91 6.09
N SER A 204 -9.31 -24.68 5.62
CA SER A 204 -9.75 -24.43 4.25
C SER A 204 -9.14 -23.17 3.68
N TYR A 205 -9.06 -23.09 2.35
CA TYR A 205 -8.76 -21.84 1.66
C TYR A 205 -9.70 -21.63 0.50
N THR A 206 -9.85 -20.37 0.13
CA THR A 206 -10.67 -19.95 -1.00
C THR A 206 -10.00 -20.32 -2.32
N VAL A 207 -10.79 -20.88 -3.23
CA VAL A 207 -10.43 -21.13 -4.63
C VAL A 207 -10.98 -19.93 -5.42
N PRO A 208 -10.12 -19.01 -5.89
CA PRO A 208 -10.58 -17.84 -6.62
C PRO A 208 -11.18 -18.25 -7.98
N ASP A 209 -12.27 -17.60 -8.37
CA ASP A 209 -12.88 -17.82 -9.68
C ASP A 209 -11.91 -17.50 -10.82
N ASN A 210 -11.96 -18.28 -11.89
CA ASN A 210 -11.11 -18.17 -13.08
C ASN A 210 -9.59 -18.30 -12.82
N ARG A 211 -9.16 -18.82 -11.66
CA ARG A 211 -7.74 -19.08 -11.33
C ARG A 211 -7.54 -20.51 -10.82
N GLU A 212 -7.97 -21.47 -11.64
CA GLU A 212 -7.86 -22.90 -11.33
C GLU A 212 -6.40 -23.37 -11.33
N GLY A 213 -5.54 -22.81 -12.19
CA GLY A 213 -4.10 -23.13 -12.25
C GLY A 213 -3.40 -22.84 -10.92
N PHE A 214 -3.54 -21.61 -10.41
CA PHE A 214 -3.06 -21.23 -9.08
C PHE A 214 -3.64 -22.09 -7.94
N SER A 215 -4.94 -22.39 -8.01
CA SER A 215 -5.61 -23.18 -6.97
C SER A 215 -5.12 -24.63 -6.97
N ASN A 216 -4.89 -25.23 -8.14
CA ASN A 216 -4.34 -26.57 -8.29
C ASN A 216 -2.89 -26.63 -7.81
N ALA A 217 -2.06 -25.62 -8.11
CA ALA A 217 -0.69 -25.54 -7.60
C ALA A 217 -0.65 -25.47 -6.06
N ARG A 218 -1.56 -24.68 -5.45
CA ARG A 218 -1.73 -24.64 -3.98
C ARG A 218 -2.16 -25.99 -3.41
N ARG A 219 -3.10 -26.69 -4.06
CA ARG A 219 -3.56 -28.02 -3.63
C ARG A 219 -2.43 -29.04 -3.68
N GLU A 220 -1.64 -29.05 -4.75
CA GLU A 220 -0.51 -29.97 -4.88
C GLU A 220 0.57 -29.67 -3.82
N ALA A 221 0.85 -28.40 -3.53
CA ALA A 221 1.78 -28.03 -2.46
C ALA A 221 1.30 -28.48 -1.07
N VAL A 222 0.01 -28.34 -0.75
CA VAL A 222 -0.57 -28.85 0.51
C VAL A 222 -0.54 -30.37 0.56
N LYS A 223 -0.87 -31.03 -0.55
CA LYS A 223 -0.86 -32.50 -0.67
C LYS A 223 0.51 -33.10 -0.34
N GLU A 224 1.59 -32.49 -0.84
CA GLU A 224 2.94 -32.93 -0.49
C GLU A 224 3.23 -32.81 1.00
N ILE A 225 2.86 -31.68 1.62
CA ILE A 225 3.03 -31.47 3.07
C ILE A 225 2.23 -32.50 3.87
N VAL A 226 0.94 -32.66 3.55
CA VAL A 226 0.04 -33.64 4.20
C VAL A 226 0.59 -35.05 4.09
N SER A 227 1.00 -35.45 2.88
CA SER A 227 1.52 -36.81 2.64
C SER A 227 2.78 -37.11 3.46
N ALA A 228 3.67 -36.13 3.62
CA ALA A 228 4.89 -36.29 4.39
C ALA A 228 4.66 -36.24 5.91
N TYR A 229 3.74 -35.39 6.37
CA TYR A 229 3.40 -35.32 7.79
C TYR A 229 2.52 -36.48 8.25
N ARG A 230 1.81 -37.17 7.36
CA ARG A 230 1.01 -38.34 7.74
C ARG A 230 1.87 -39.46 8.31
N THR A 231 3.03 -39.74 7.72
CA THR A 231 3.97 -40.74 8.26
C THR A 231 4.58 -40.30 9.59
N GLU A 232 4.89 -39.01 9.71
CA GLU A 232 5.48 -38.43 10.91
C GLU A 232 4.48 -38.37 12.08
N ALA A 233 3.21 -38.06 11.78
CA ALA A 233 2.12 -38.04 12.75
C ALA A 233 1.85 -39.42 13.37
N GLN A 234 1.97 -40.50 12.58
CA GLN A 234 1.87 -41.87 13.11
C GLN A 234 2.97 -42.19 14.11
N ARG A 235 4.20 -41.72 13.88
CA ARG A 235 5.31 -41.85 14.84
C ARG A 235 4.99 -41.14 16.17
N TYR A 236 4.43 -39.93 16.10
CA TYR A 236 4.00 -39.20 17.30
C TYR A 236 2.82 -39.86 18.02
N ALA A 237 1.92 -40.53 17.29
CA ALA A 237 0.83 -41.29 17.88
C ALA A 237 1.32 -42.50 18.69
N GLN A 238 2.32 -43.23 18.18
CA GLN A 238 2.95 -44.34 18.92
C GLN A 238 3.64 -43.84 20.19
N LEU A 239 4.42 -42.76 20.09
CA LEU A 239 5.09 -42.15 21.25
C LEU A 239 4.09 -41.66 22.31
N ALA A 240 2.99 -41.06 21.87
CA ALA A 240 1.92 -40.62 22.76
C ALA A 240 1.27 -41.80 23.49
N ALA A 241 1.02 -42.91 22.79
CA ALA A 241 0.47 -44.13 23.39
C ALA A 241 1.39 -44.72 24.48
N GLU A 242 2.71 -44.66 24.29
CA GLU A 242 3.70 -45.15 25.26
C GLU A 242 3.85 -44.24 26.49
N THR A 243 3.65 -42.92 26.33
CA THR A 243 3.99 -41.94 27.37
C THR A 243 2.83 -41.41 28.20
N SER A 244 1.62 -41.30 27.64
CA SER A 244 0.53 -40.60 28.34
C SER A 244 -0.37 -41.50 29.18
N GLY A 245 -0.35 -42.82 28.97
CA GLY A 245 -1.18 -43.78 29.72
C GLY A 245 -2.70 -43.62 29.54
N LEU A 246 -3.19 -42.46 29.09
CA LEU A 246 -4.57 -42.17 28.72
C LEU A 246 -4.64 -41.12 27.59
N SER A 247 -5.27 -41.58 26.52
CA SER A 247 -5.89 -40.93 25.37
C SER A 247 -6.68 -39.64 25.69
N SER A 248 -6.12 -38.46 25.41
CA SER A 248 -6.95 -37.29 25.06
C SER A 248 -6.16 -36.30 24.21
N ALA A 249 -6.84 -35.60 23.30
CA ALA A 249 -6.25 -34.56 22.46
C ALA A 249 -5.60 -33.42 23.31
N ASP A 250 -6.11 -33.20 24.53
CA ASP A 250 -5.59 -32.21 25.49
C ASP A 250 -4.25 -32.61 26.14
N ALA A 251 -4.00 -33.90 26.33
CA ALA A 251 -2.70 -34.36 26.83
C ALA A 251 -1.58 -34.06 25.81
N MET A 252 -1.92 -34.05 24.52
CA MET A 252 -0.99 -33.80 23.44
C MET A 252 -0.72 -32.32 23.18
N THR A 253 -1.73 -31.45 23.25
CA THR A 253 -1.52 -29.98 23.18
C THR A 253 -0.58 -29.52 24.29
N LYS A 254 -0.68 -30.13 25.47
CA LYS A 254 0.22 -29.90 26.61
C LYS A 254 1.61 -30.49 26.41
N ALA A 255 1.75 -31.64 25.75
CA ALA A 255 3.06 -32.24 25.42
C ALA A 255 3.83 -31.43 24.35
N LEU A 256 3.14 -30.96 23.31
CA LEU A 256 3.70 -30.07 22.28
C LEU A 256 4.06 -28.68 22.83
N GLY A 257 3.35 -28.21 23.87
CA GLY A 257 3.63 -26.95 24.55
C GLY A 257 4.72 -27.01 25.62
N SER A 258 4.96 -28.18 26.24
CA SER A 258 5.87 -28.32 27.39
C SER A 258 7.27 -28.87 27.07
N LYS A 259 7.42 -29.62 25.98
CA LYS A 259 8.73 -29.97 25.41
C LYS A 259 8.84 -29.28 24.07
N GLY A 260 9.67 -28.24 23.99
CA GLY A 260 9.92 -27.51 22.76
C GLY A 260 10.13 -28.49 21.60
N LEU A 261 9.40 -28.27 20.51
CA LEU A 261 9.54 -29.04 19.27
C LEU A 261 11.05 -29.26 19.01
N SER A 262 11.43 -30.51 18.75
CA SER A 262 12.84 -30.85 18.49
C SER A 262 13.40 -29.93 17.40
N LEU A 263 14.68 -29.55 17.50
CA LEU A 263 15.30 -28.68 16.49
C LEU A 263 15.08 -29.21 15.06
N ALA A 264 15.06 -30.54 14.90
CA ALA A 264 14.79 -31.23 13.65
C ALA A 264 13.39 -30.96 13.08
N ILE A 265 12.33 -31.00 13.89
CA ILE A 265 10.97 -30.76 13.38
C ILE A 265 10.73 -29.27 13.09
N VAL A 266 11.35 -28.37 13.84
CA VAL A 266 11.32 -26.93 13.53
C VAL A 266 12.03 -26.64 12.20
N GLN A 267 13.15 -27.31 11.92
CA GLN A 267 13.84 -27.21 10.64
C GLN A 267 13.02 -27.81 9.49
N ASP A 268 12.35 -28.95 9.71
CA ASP A 268 11.47 -29.57 8.71
C ASP A 268 10.26 -28.68 8.37
N ILE A 269 9.61 -28.09 9.38
CA ILE A 269 8.51 -27.13 9.19
C ILE A 269 8.97 -25.93 8.34
N ARG A 270 10.16 -25.39 8.63
CA ARG A 270 10.72 -24.26 7.85
C ARG A 270 11.06 -24.66 6.42
N ALA A 271 11.66 -25.84 6.21
CA ALA A 271 12.04 -26.33 4.88
C ALA A 271 10.80 -26.58 4.00
N ARG A 272 9.77 -27.23 4.56
CA ARG A 272 8.49 -27.48 3.86
C ARG A 272 7.72 -26.18 3.63
N GLY A 273 7.74 -25.28 4.61
CA GLY A 273 7.16 -23.94 4.46
C GLY A 273 7.81 -23.14 3.34
N ALA A 274 9.15 -23.13 3.25
CA ALA A 274 9.87 -22.47 2.16
C ALA A 274 9.56 -23.08 0.79
N THR A 275 9.42 -24.41 0.72
CA THR A 275 9.04 -25.11 -0.53
C THR A 275 7.61 -24.74 -0.96
N PHE A 276 6.69 -24.66 0.00
CA PHE A 276 5.33 -24.17 -0.24
C PHE A 276 5.34 -22.73 -0.77
N ASP A 277 6.04 -21.83 -0.06
CA ASP A 277 6.11 -20.42 -0.44
C ASP A 277 6.68 -20.25 -1.85
N ALA A 278 7.74 -20.99 -2.20
CA ALA A 278 8.33 -20.99 -3.54
C ALA A 278 7.33 -21.42 -4.62
N LYS A 279 6.59 -22.51 -4.40
CA LYS A 279 5.56 -22.99 -5.34
C LYS A 279 4.41 -22.01 -5.52
N ILE A 280 3.98 -21.36 -4.43
CA ILE A 280 2.91 -20.36 -4.49
C ILE A 280 3.38 -19.12 -5.22
N SER A 281 4.60 -18.67 -4.96
CA SER A 281 5.23 -17.54 -5.66
C SER A 281 5.39 -17.81 -7.16
N GLU A 282 5.79 -19.02 -7.54
CA GLU A 282 5.90 -19.42 -8.96
C GLU A 282 4.54 -19.47 -9.65
N ALA A 283 3.55 -20.12 -9.03
CA ALA A 283 2.19 -20.19 -9.57
C ALA A 283 1.54 -18.80 -9.66
N ALA A 284 1.77 -17.93 -8.68
CA ALA A 284 1.27 -16.57 -8.72
C ALA A 284 2.01 -15.72 -9.78
N LYS A 285 3.29 -15.99 -10.07
CA LYS A 285 4.02 -15.36 -11.19
C LYS A 285 3.38 -15.72 -12.54
N THR A 286 3.00 -16.99 -12.74
CA THR A 286 2.36 -17.42 -13.99
C THR A 286 0.99 -16.75 -14.18
N GLU A 287 0.20 -16.60 -13.12
CA GLU A 287 -1.07 -15.87 -13.19
C GLU A 287 -0.89 -14.35 -13.33
N ALA A 288 0.14 -13.76 -12.73
CA ALA A 288 0.42 -12.33 -12.90
C ALA A 288 0.73 -12.01 -14.37
N ALA A 289 1.48 -12.88 -15.05
CA ALA A 289 1.78 -12.75 -16.47
C ALA A 289 0.54 -12.86 -17.38
N THR A 290 -0.44 -13.71 -17.02
CA THR A 290 -1.69 -13.82 -17.79
C THR A 290 -2.57 -12.58 -17.61
N VAL A 291 -2.71 -12.08 -16.38
CA VAL A 291 -3.46 -10.85 -16.07
C VAL A 291 -2.87 -9.63 -16.77
N GLU A 292 -1.54 -9.53 -16.80
CA GLU A 292 -0.87 -8.45 -17.51
C GLU A 292 -1.16 -8.49 -19.02
N LYS A 293 -1.04 -9.66 -19.64
CA LYS A 293 -1.35 -9.86 -21.06
C LYS A 293 -2.80 -9.52 -21.37
N GLU A 294 -3.74 -9.96 -20.54
CA GLU A 294 -5.17 -9.67 -20.69
C GLU A 294 -5.45 -8.17 -20.52
N SER A 295 -4.90 -7.54 -19.48
CA SER A 295 -5.05 -6.10 -19.22
C SER A 295 -4.51 -5.25 -20.37
N ARG A 296 -3.31 -5.58 -20.87
CA ARG A 296 -2.72 -4.91 -22.05
C ARG A 296 -3.63 -5.07 -23.28
N SER A 297 -4.16 -6.27 -23.53
CA SER A 297 -5.07 -6.51 -24.65
C SER A 297 -6.38 -5.72 -24.56
N LYS A 298 -6.92 -5.55 -23.34
CA LYS A 298 -8.11 -4.72 -23.08
C LYS A 298 -7.84 -3.25 -23.32
N LEU A 299 -6.68 -2.74 -22.89
CA LEU A 299 -6.27 -1.36 -23.16
C LEU A 299 -6.12 -1.10 -24.66
N VAL A 300 -5.50 -2.03 -25.41
CA VAL A 300 -5.38 -1.92 -26.88
C VAL A 300 -6.76 -1.92 -27.54
N LYS A 301 -7.66 -2.86 -27.19
CA LYS A 301 -9.03 -2.89 -27.72
C LYS A 301 -9.82 -1.62 -27.41
N ASN A 302 -9.68 -1.07 -26.20
CA ASN A 302 -10.34 0.18 -25.83
C ASN A 302 -9.79 1.36 -26.63
N ALA A 303 -8.47 1.40 -26.87
CA ALA A 303 -7.86 2.42 -27.72
C ALA A 303 -8.33 2.31 -29.18
N GLU A 304 -8.42 1.10 -29.74
CA GLU A 304 -8.97 0.85 -31.08
C GLU A 304 -10.44 1.31 -31.19
N LEU A 305 -11.28 1.00 -30.19
CA LEU A 305 -12.69 1.44 -30.16
C LEU A 305 -12.84 2.97 -30.11
N VAL A 306 -11.99 3.66 -29.34
CA VAL A 306 -11.98 5.12 -29.29
C VAL A 306 -11.56 5.72 -30.63
N LEU A 307 -10.53 5.16 -31.27
CA LEU A 307 -10.08 5.56 -32.60
C LEU A 307 -11.16 5.32 -33.67
N TRP A 308 -11.84 4.18 -33.62
CA TRP A 308 -12.91 3.83 -34.56
C TRP A 308 -14.13 4.75 -34.40
N ASN A 309 -14.51 5.05 -33.16
CA ASN A 309 -15.58 6.02 -32.87
C ASN A 309 -15.20 7.44 -33.29
N SER A 310 -13.96 7.86 -33.07
CA SER A 310 -13.46 9.17 -33.52
C SER A 310 -13.45 9.26 -35.05
N TRP A 311 -13.01 8.22 -35.75
CA TRP A 311 -13.03 8.13 -37.21
C TRP A 311 -14.45 8.15 -37.78
N LEU A 312 -15.39 7.42 -37.16
CA LEU A 312 -16.81 7.47 -37.54
C LEU A 312 -17.43 8.85 -37.35
N LEU A 313 -17.09 9.55 -36.27
CA LEU A 313 -17.54 10.93 -36.04
C LEU A 313 -16.95 11.88 -37.09
N MET A 314 -15.68 11.70 -37.46
CA MET A 314 -15.07 12.47 -38.55
C MET A 314 -15.71 12.19 -39.91
N GLN A 315 -16.05 10.95 -40.24
CA GLN A 315 -16.78 10.63 -41.47
C GLN A 315 -18.19 11.23 -41.50
N LYS A 316 -18.94 11.15 -40.39
CA LYS A 316 -20.27 11.75 -40.29
C LYS A 316 -20.20 13.28 -40.37
N GLY A 317 -19.18 13.90 -39.76
CA GLY A 317 -18.90 15.33 -39.87
C GLY A 317 -18.55 15.75 -41.30
N ALA A 318 -17.69 15.00 -41.99
CA ALA A 318 -17.32 15.24 -43.38
C ALA A 318 -18.54 15.10 -44.32
N ALA A 319 -19.38 14.09 -44.11
CA ALA A 319 -20.62 13.91 -44.88
C ALA A 319 -21.65 15.03 -44.64
N ALA A 320 -21.74 15.56 -43.41
CA ALA A 320 -22.59 16.70 -43.09
C ALA A 320 -22.07 18.01 -43.72
N GLN A 321 -20.75 18.23 -43.71
CA GLN A 321 -20.12 19.40 -44.32
C GLN A 321 -20.23 19.41 -45.84
N HIS A 322 -20.10 18.25 -46.49
CA HIS A 322 -20.32 18.09 -47.93
C HIS A 322 -21.79 18.32 -48.34
N ARG A 323 -22.74 18.00 -47.44
CA ARG A 323 -24.18 18.29 -47.65
C ARG A 323 -24.49 19.78 -47.48
N LYS A 324 -23.81 20.48 -46.56
CA LYS A 324 -23.95 21.93 -46.33
C LYS A 324 -23.37 22.78 -47.47
N LEU A 325 -22.26 22.33 -48.06
CA LEU A 325 -21.65 23.00 -49.23
C LEU A 325 -22.45 22.79 -50.53
N ARG A 326 -23.24 21.72 -50.65
CA ARG A 326 -24.21 21.56 -51.75
C ARG A 326 -25.48 22.40 -51.60
N GLY A 327 -25.80 22.86 -50.38
CA GLY A 327 -26.98 23.67 -50.08
C GLY A 327 -26.73 25.19 -50.09
N SER A 328 -25.48 25.65 -50.19
CA SER A 328 -25.11 27.07 -50.16
C SER A 328 -24.50 27.50 -51.49
N GLY A 329 -25.31 27.45 -52.55
CA GLY A 329 -25.04 28.18 -53.78
C GLY A 329 -26.05 29.31 -53.90
N GLY A 330 -25.63 30.56 -53.66
CA GLY A 330 -26.41 31.75 -54.03
C GLY A 330 -26.23 32.99 -53.15
N GLY A 331 -25.33 33.89 -53.57
CA GLY A 331 -25.62 35.34 -53.69
C GLY A 331 -25.42 36.30 -52.51
N GLY A 332 -24.45 37.23 -52.67
CA GLY A 332 -24.38 38.54 -52.01
C GLY A 332 -23.85 38.51 -50.56
N VAL A 333 -23.04 39.43 -50.05
CA VAL A 333 -22.77 40.83 -50.38
C VAL A 333 -21.38 41.16 -49.83
N VAL A 334 -20.51 41.73 -50.67
CA VAL A 334 -19.26 42.38 -50.27
C VAL A 334 -19.54 43.88 -50.16
N ARG A 335 -19.53 44.46 -48.95
CA ARG A 335 -19.05 45.84 -48.68
C ARG A 335 -19.27 46.30 -47.22
N SER A 336 -18.30 47.10 -46.76
CA SER A 336 -18.35 48.06 -45.62
C SER A 336 -18.06 47.44 -44.24
N LEU A 337 -17.23 47.96 -43.32
CA LEU A 337 -16.67 49.28 -42.99
C LEU A 337 -15.32 49.08 -42.24
N VAL A 338 -14.23 49.77 -42.59
CA VAL A 338 -13.63 50.98 -41.93
C VAL A 338 -12.82 50.71 -40.63
N LEU A 339 -11.51 50.96 -40.75
CA LEU A 339 -10.55 51.28 -39.69
C LEU A 339 -10.88 52.65 -39.07
N GLN A 340 -10.91 52.77 -37.74
CA GLN A 340 -10.62 54.03 -37.04
C GLN A 340 -10.05 53.75 -35.64
N ASP A 341 -8.95 54.43 -35.34
CA ASP A 341 -8.06 54.33 -34.18
C ASP A 341 -8.45 55.30 -33.02
N ARG A 342 -7.91 55.01 -31.82
CA ARG A 342 -7.74 55.83 -30.57
C ARG A 342 -8.87 56.02 -29.54
N GLY A 343 -8.51 55.74 -28.27
CA GLY A 343 -8.46 56.78 -27.22
C GLY A 343 -9.34 56.65 -25.97
N ARG A 344 -8.74 56.20 -24.85
CA ARG A 344 -8.91 56.60 -23.42
C ARG A 344 -10.10 57.53 -23.06
N VAL A 345 -11.01 57.07 -22.17
CA VAL A 345 -11.16 57.40 -20.72
C VAL A 345 -11.88 56.23 -20.07
#